data_AF-A3VDJ2-F1
#
_entry.id   AF-A3VDJ2-F1
#
_cell.length_a   1.000
_cell.length_b   1.000
_cell.length_c   1.000
_cell.angle_alpha   90.00
_cell.angle_beta   90.00
_cell.angle_gamma   90.00
#
_symmetry.space_group_name_H-M   'P 1'
#
loop_
_entity.id
_entity.type
_entity.pdbx_description
1 polymer ?
#
loop_
_entity_poly.entity_id
_entity_poly.type
_entity_poly.pdbx_seq_one_letter_code
_entity_poly.pdbx_strand_id
1 'polypeptide(L)'
;MIRGKQTLPAVRPGASYEVGYGKPPVASRFAKGQSGNPKGRPRGAKSKRPALNEERLKDIILDEAYRDITVRDGGRSVTVPMAQAIVRAMAVNAAKGQHRAQRLFAEMLAATERQNKALADEWLETAITYKVEWDRELARRERLGITDLPAPLPHPDQVKIDMETGRAWIDGPATKEQVAQLEVLWARREEWLREVECLERLLEAESDEAVRAAIEKDLRRTQKTLAIMDRLLG
;
A
#
# COMPACT_ATOMS: atom_id res chain seq x y z
N MET A 1 -39.26 -32.65 53.54
CA MET A 1 -39.78 -31.26 53.61
C MET A 1 -40.49 -30.94 52.30
N ILE A 2 -41.82 -31.02 52.28
CA ILE A 2 -42.64 -30.76 51.10
C ILE A 2 -42.87 -29.25 51.06
N ARG A 3 -42.28 -28.55 50.08
CA ARG A 3 -42.52 -27.12 49.86
C ARG A 3 -44.00 -26.95 49.48
N GLY A 4 -44.74 -26.26 50.34
CA GLY A 4 -46.16 -25.98 50.19
C GLY A 4 -46.45 -25.33 48.83
N LYS A 5 -47.51 -25.80 48.18
CA LYS A 5 -48.05 -25.19 46.96
C LYS A 5 -48.35 -23.72 47.27
N GLN A 6 -47.62 -22.79 46.65
CA GLN A 6 -47.97 -21.38 46.68
C GLN A 6 -49.33 -21.22 46.00
N THR A 7 -50.35 -21.00 46.81
CA THR A 7 -51.71 -20.67 46.40
C THR A 7 -51.69 -19.32 45.68
N LEU A 8 -52.13 -19.32 44.41
CA LEU A 8 -52.35 -18.09 43.65
C LEU A 8 -53.37 -17.21 44.40
N PRO A 9 -53.21 -15.88 44.40
CA PRO A 9 -54.09 -14.99 45.14
C PRO A 9 -55.54 -15.11 44.65
N ALA A 10 -56.45 -15.22 45.62
CA ALA A 10 -57.88 -15.43 45.43
C ALA A 10 -58.54 -14.30 44.61
N VAL A 11 -59.51 -14.71 43.80
CA VAL A 11 -60.39 -13.86 43.00
C VAL A 11 -61.01 -12.77 43.88
N ARG A 12 -60.88 -11.50 43.47
CA ARG A 12 -61.63 -10.40 44.11
C ARG A 12 -63.13 -10.62 43.82
N PRO A 13 -64.01 -10.62 44.84
CA PRO A 13 -65.44 -10.77 44.61
C PRO A 13 -65.95 -9.57 43.77
N GLY A 14 -66.41 -9.85 42.55
CA GLY A 14 -66.88 -8.86 41.57
C GLY A 14 -66.10 -8.81 40.25
N ALA A 15 -64.99 -9.55 40.08
CA ALA A 15 -64.27 -9.61 38.81
C ALA A 15 -64.86 -10.68 37.87
N SER A 16 -65.28 -10.30 36.67
CA SER A 16 -65.88 -11.19 35.64
C SER A 16 -64.89 -12.18 34.99
N TYR A 17 -63.67 -12.29 35.50
CA TYR A 17 -62.60 -13.09 34.91
C TYR A 17 -61.82 -13.87 35.97
N GLU A 18 -61.93 -15.20 35.92
CA GLU A 18 -61.21 -16.13 36.80
C GLU A 18 -59.74 -16.29 36.33
N VAL A 19 -58.81 -15.95 37.23
CA VAL A 19 -57.36 -16.09 37.00
C VAL A 19 -56.93 -17.51 37.37
N GLY A 20 -56.14 -18.16 36.51
CA GLY A 20 -55.70 -19.56 36.69
C GLY A 20 -54.49 -19.91 35.82
N TYR A 21 -54.11 -21.19 35.78
CA TYR A 21 -52.99 -21.64 34.96
C TYR A 21 -53.24 -21.32 33.47
N GLY A 22 -52.29 -20.63 32.83
CA GLY A 22 -52.44 -20.16 31.45
C GLY A 22 -53.39 -18.96 31.25
N LYS A 23 -53.97 -18.40 32.34
CA LYS A 23 -54.90 -17.27 32.32
C LYS A 23 -54.37 -16.12 33.20
N PRO A 24 -53.47 -15.27 32.66
CA PRO A 24 -52.90 -14.17 33.44
C PRO A 24 -53.96 -13.11 33.78
N PRO A 25 -53.82 -12.40 34.91
CA PRO A 25 -54.73 -11.31 35.30
C PRO A 25 -54.86 -10.25 34.21
N VAL A 26 -56.07 -9.73 34.01
CA VAL A 26 -56.34 -8.70 32.99
C VAL A 26 -55.46 -7.45 33.20
N ALA A 27 -55.23 -7.05 34.46
CA ALA A 27 -54.44 -5.88 34.81
C ALA A 27 -52.96 -5.95 34.40
N SER A 28 -52.40 -7.14 34.19
CA SER A 28 -50.98 -7.34 33.84
C SER A 28 -50.76 -7.85 32.42
N ARG A 29 -51.81 -8.00 31.61
CA ARG A 29 -51.70 -8.37 30.21
C ARG A 29 -51.23 -7.18 29.37
N PHE A 30 -50.25 -7.40 28.50
CA PHE A 30 -49.88 -6.40 27.50
C PHE A 30 -51.01 -6.19 26.49
N ALA A 31 -51.21 -4.95 26.07
CA ALA A 31 -52.15 -4.62 25.02
C ALA A 31 -51.76 -5.30 23.70
N LYS A 32 -52.75 -5.80 22.95
CA LYS A 32 -52.50 -6.43 21.64
C LYS A 32 -51.81 -5.40 20.72
N GLY A 33 -50.60 -5.73 20.28
CA GLY A 33 -49.76 -4.85 19.44
C GLY A 33 -48.68 -4.09 20.19
N GLN A 34 -48.71 -4.07 21.53
CA GLN A 34 -47.68 -3.44 22.36
C GLN A 34 -46.77 -4.50 22.97
N SER A 35 -45.47 -4.41 22.68
CA SER A 35 -44.46 -5.23 23.34
C SER A 35 -44.31 -4.79 24.79
N GLY A 36 -44.18 -5.75 25.70
CA GLY A 36 -43.84 -5.48 27.11
C GLY A 36 -42.44 -4.89 27.31
N ASN A 37 -41.59 -4.94 26.27
CA ASN A 37 -40.30 -4.25 26.23
C ASN A 37 -40.28 -3.26 25.05
N PRO A 38 -40.65 -1.99 25.24
CA PRO A 38 -40.62 -0.96 24.20
C PRO A 38 -39.21 -0.63 23.68
N LYS A 39 -38.18 -0.86 24.50
CA LYS A 39 -36.75 -0.72 24.12
C LYS A 39 -36.20 -1.98 23.45
N GLY A 40 -36.99 -3.04 23.38
CA GLY A 40 -36.65 -4.26 22.67
C GLY A 40 -36.61 -4.04 21.16
N ARG A 41 -36.09 -5.02 20.43
CA ARG A 41 -36.06 -4.97 18.97
C ARG A 41 -37.49 -4.92 18.41
N PRO A 42 -37.84 -3.94 17.56
CA PRO A 42 -39.17 -3.86 16.96
C PRO A 42 -39.48 -5.11 16.15
N ARG A 43 -40.71 -5.61 16.27
CA ARG A 43 -41.19 -6.75 15.49
C ARG A 43 -41.17 -6.38 14.00
N GLY A 44 -40.30 -7.03 13.22
CA GLY A 44 -40.13 -6.79 11.78
C GLY A 44 -38.87 -6.01 11.37
N ALA A 45 -38.04 -5.55 12.30
CA ALA A 45 -36.79 -4.84 11.98
C ALA A 45 -35.77 -5.78 11.29
N LYS A 46 -35.56 -5.59 9.97
CA LYS A 46 -34.50 -6.27 9.20
C LYS A 46 -33.13 -5.73 9.59
N SER A 47 -32.11 -6.59 9.67
CA SER A 47 -30.72 -6.14 9.82
C SER A 47 -30.36 -5.24 8.63
N LYS A 48 -29.86 -4.02 8.89
CA LYS A 48 -29.44 -3.11 7.83
C LYS A 48 -28.39 -3.81 6.96
N ARG A 49 -28.65 -3.94 5.67
CA ARG A 49 -27.63 -4.38 4.71
C ARG A 49 -26.59 -3.26 4.62
N PRO A 50 -25.30 -3.59 4.40
CA PRO A 50 -24.29 -2.57 4.09
C PRO A 50 -24.76 -1.72 2.91
N ALA A 51 -24.34 -0.46 2.87
CA ALA A 51 -24.52 0.34 1.66
C ALA A 51 -23.80 -0.33 0.46
N LEU A 52 -24.21 -0.01 -0.77
CA LEU A 52 -23.62 -0.62 -1.98
C LEU A 52 -22.09 -0.42 -2.09
N ASN A 53 -21.57 0.59 -1.42
CA ASN A 53 -20.16 0.96 -1.33
C ASN A 53 -19.47 0.54 -0.02
N GLU A 54 -20.19 -0.12 0.90
CA GLU A 54 -19.62 -0.63 2.14
C GLU A 54 -19.26 -2.11 1.98
N GLU A 55 -18.03 -2.38 1.53
CA GLU A 55 -17.48 -3.73 1.42
C GLU A 55 -16.95 -4.24 2.77
N ARG A 56 -17.81 -4.25 3.81
CA ARG A 56 -17.41 -4.63 5.18
C ARG A 56 -16.69 -5.98 5.28
N LEU A 57 -16.98 -6.91 4.36
CA LEU A 57 -16.30 -8.20 4.31
C LEU A 57 -14.88 -8.09 3.75
N LYS A 58 -14.65 -7.22 2.77
CA LYS A 58 -13.31 -6.97 2.21
C LYS A 58 -12.39 -6.41 3.27
N ASP A 59 -12.85 -5.43 4.04
CA ASP A 59 -12.04 -4.82 5.10
C ASP A 59 -11.64 -5.88 6.14
N ILE A 60 -12.60 -6.69 6.61
CA ILE A 60 -12.32 -7.79 7.55
C ILE A 60 -11.36 -8.83 6.95
N ILE A 61 -11.50 -9.15 5.66
CA ILE A 61 -10.60 -10.09 4.97
C ILE A 61 -9.19 -9.50 4.89
N LEU A 62 -9.05 -8.21 4.56
CA LEU A 62 -7.75 -7.54 4.48
C LEU A 62 -7.11 -7.47 5.87
N ASP A 63 -7.86 -7.07 6.89
CA ASP A 63 -7.38 -7.01 8.27
C ASP A 63 -6.88 -8.37 8.75
N GLU A 64 -7.63 -9.46 8.50
CA GLU A 64 -7.19 -10.80 8.90
C GLU A 64 -6.02 -11.30 8.03
N ALA A 65 -5.99 -10.99 6.73
CA ALA A 65 -4.91 -11.38 5.83
C ALA A 65 -3.56 -10.76 6.23
N TYR A 66 -3.57 -9.51 6.68
CA TYR A 66 -2.39 -8.75 7.09
C TYR A 66 -2.11 -8.82 8.60
N ARG A 67 -2.93 -9.54 9.38
CA ARG A 67 -2.64 -9.80 10.79
C ARG A 67 -1.43 -10.72 10.93
N ASP A 68 -0.48 -10.31 11.75
CA ASP A 68 0.69 -11.12 12.07
C ASP A 68 0.34 -12.34 12.94
N ILE A 69 0.90 -13.48 12.58
CA ILE A 69 0.84 -14.71 13.35
C ILE A 69 2.23 -15.35 13.48
N THR A 70 2.45 -16.03 14.60
CA THR A 70 3.68 -16.79 14.83
C THR A 70 3.51 -18.21 14.30
N VAL A 71 4.32 -18.58 13.31
CA VAL A 71 4.29 -19.92 12.70
C VAL A 71 5.65 -20.60 12.89
N ARG A 72 5.62 -21.92 13.11
CA ARG A 72 6.84 -22.73 13.20
C ARG A 72 7.25 -23.17 11.79
N ASP A 73 8.40 -22.68 11.33
CA ASP A 73 9.01 -23.04 10.05
C ASP A 73 10.22 -23.94 10.33
N GLY A 74 9.97 -25.25 10.32
CA GLY A 74 10.94 -26.27 10.74
C GLY A 74 11.40 -26.09 12.19
N GLY A 75 12.66 -25.71 12.37
CA GLY A 75 13.30 -25.53 13.67
C GLY A 75 13.16 -24.13 14.28
N ARG A 76 12.66 -23.14 13.53
CA ARG A 76 12.57 -21.74 13.98
C ARG A 76 11.12 -21.26 13.98
N SER A 77 10.80 -20.36 14.90
CA SER A 77 9.51 -19.65 14.91
C SER A 77 9.68 -18.31 14.21
N VAL A 78 8.81 -18.00 13.25
CA VAL A 78 8.83 -16.75 12.49
C VAL A 78 7.46 -16.08 12.59
N THR A 79 7.45 -14.78 12.82
CA THR A 79 6.24 -13.96 12.77
C THR A 79 6.07 -13.43 11.35
N VAL A 80 4.94 -13.76 10.72
CA VAL A 80 4.59 -13.33 9.36
C VAL A 80 3.08 -13.04 9.26
N PRO A 81 2.63 -12.24 8.29
CA PRO A 81 1.22 -12.07 8.00
C PRO A 81 0.51 -13.40 7.70
N MET A 82 -0.75 -13.53 8.12
CA MET A 82 -1.58 -14.71 7.90
C MET A 82 -1.61 -15.16 6.44
N ALA A 83 -1.80 -14.23 5.50
CA ALA A 83 -1.82 -14.54 4.07
C ALA A 83 -0.49 -15.17 3.61
N GLN A 84 0.64 -14.63 4.07
CA GLN A 84 1.96 -15.18 3.75
C GLN A 84 2.14 -16.59 4.34
N ALA A 85 1.71 -16.80 5.59
CA ALA A 85 1.75 -18.12 6.23
C ALA A 85 0.93 -19.17 5.46
N ILE A 86 -0.29 -18.82 5.03
CA ILE A 86 -1.16 -19.71 4.27
C ILE A 86 -0.51 -20.09 2.94
N VAL A 87 0.03 -19.13 2.20
CA VAL A 87 0.71 -19.39 0.91
C VAL A 87 1.93 -20.29 1.11
N ARG A 88 2.75 -20.08 2.15
CA ARG A 88 3.89 -20.96 2.46
C ARG A 88 3.45 -22.38 2.78
N ALA A 89 2.45 -22.54 3.65
CA ALA A 89 1.93 -23.87 4.01
C ALA A 89 1.34 -24.60 2.79
N MET A 90 0.60 -23.88 1.94
CA MET A 90 0.08 -24.41 0.68
C MET A 90 1.20 -24.86 -0.26
N ALA A 91 2.27 -24.06 -0.42
CA ALA A 91 3.43 -24.42 -1.24
C ALA A 91 4.14 -25.68 -0.71
N VAL A 92 4.33 -25.79 0.61
CA VAL A 92 4.92 -27.01 1.23
C VAL A 92 4.05 -28.23 0.99
N ASN A 93 2.72 -28.10 1.12
CA ASN A 93 1.79 -29.20 0.87
C ASN A 93 1.73 -29.59 -0.61
N ALA A 94 1.82 -28.62 -1.52
CA ALA A 94 1.93 -28.86 -2.96
C ALA A 94 3.21 -29.63 -3.31
N ALA A 95 4.35 -29.23 -2.72
CA ALA A 95 5.63 -29.91 -2.89
C ALA A 95 5.62 -31.35 -2.35
N LYS A 96 4.84 -31.61 -1.29
CA LYS A 96 4.61 -32.95 -0.74
C LYS A 96 3.65 -33.82 -1.56
N GLY A 97 3.13 -33.34 -2.69
CA GLY A 97 2.28 -34.12 -3.60
C GLY A 97 0.78 -34.04 -3.32
N GLN A 98 0.31 -33.12 -2.46
CA GLN A 98 -1.14 -32.95 -2.26
C GLN A 98 -1.77 -32.29 -3.49
N HIS A 99 -2.50 -33.08 -4.30
CA HIS A 99 -3.07 -32.62 -5.58
C HIS A 99 -3.93 -31.35 -5.48
N ARG A 100 -4.75 -31.22 -4.42
CA ARG A 100 -5.57 -30.00 -4.23
C ARG A 100 -4.71 -28.77 -3.98
N ALA A 101 -3.63 -28.89 -3.21
CA ALA A 101 -2.70 -27.80 -2.96
C ALA A 101 -1.90 -27.46 -4.23
N GLN A 102 -1.46 -28.45 -5.00
CA GLN A 102 -0.79 -28.25 -6.29
C GLN A 102 -1.66 -27.47 -7.27
N ARG A 103 -2.94 -27.85 -7.40
CA ARG A 103 -3.90 -27.16 -8.26
C ARG A 103 -4.11 -25.71 -7.83
N LEU A 104 -4.41 -25.47 -6.55
CA LEU A 104 -4.61 -24.11 -6.04
C LEU A 104 -3.37 -23.23 -6.21
N PHE A 105 -2.19 -23.79 -5.94
CA PHE A 105 -0.93 -23.08 -6.11
C PHE A 105 -0.67 -22.72 -7.58
N ALA A 106 -0.87 -23.68 -8.51
CA ALA A 106 -0.72 -23.43 -9.95
C ALA A 106 -1.73 -22.39 -10.47
N GLU A 107 -2.98 -22.43 -10.00
CA GLU A 107 -4.01 -21.44 -10.34
C GLU A 107 -3.63 -20.03 -9.84
N MET A 108 -3.15 -19.91 -8.60
CA MET A 108 -2.67 -18.64 -8.05
C MET A 108 -1.45 -18.10 -8.81
N LEU A 109 -0.48 -18.98 -9.13
CA LEU A 109 0.70 -18.60 -9.89
C LEU A 109 0.32 -18.10 -11.29
N ALA A 110 -0.48 -18.88 -12.04
CA ALA A 110 -0.93 -18.50 -13.38
C ALA A 110 -1.77 -17.21 -13.37
N ALA A 111 -2.61 -17.00 -12.35
CA ALA A 111 -3.34 -15.75 -12.19
C ALA A 111 -2.40 -14.56 -11.96
N THR A 112 -1.40 -14.72 -11.10
CA THR A 112 -0.41 -13.67 -10.78
C THR A 112 0.47 -13.35 -11.97
N GLU A 113 0.97 -14.37 -12.68
CA GLU A 113 1.77 -14.20 -13.90
C GLU A 113 0.98 -13.50 -15.00
N ARG A 114 -0.30 -13.85 -15.20
CA ARG A 114 -1.16 -13.16 -16.16
C ARG A 114 -1.38 -11.70 -15.77
N GLN A 115 -1.61 -11.41 -14.49
CA GLN A 115 -1.77 -10.02 -14.02
C GLN A 115 -0.48 -9.22 -14.20
N ASN A 116 0.67 -9.79 -13.82
CA ASN A 116 1.97 -9.15 -14.00
C ASN A 116 2.28 -8.90 -15.47
N LYS A 117 1.99 -9.88 -16.34
CA LYS A 117 2.14 -9.73 -17.78
C LYS A 117 1.21 -8.65 -18.33
N ALA A 118 -0.07 -8.64 -17.94
CA ALA A 118 -1.01 -7.62 -18.39
C ALA A 118 -0.57 -6.20 -17.98
N LEU A 119 -0.09 -6.02 -16.75
CA LEU A 119 0.47 -4.74 -16.30
C LEU A 119 1.73 -4.36 -17.07
N ALA A 120 2.60 -5.33 -17.38
CA ALA A 120 3.79 -5.09 -18.18
C ALA A 120 3.45 -4.70 -19.62
N ASP A 121 2.48 -5.38 -20.23
CA ASP A 121 1.99 -5.10 -21.59
C ASP A 121 1.33 -3.71 -21.65
N GLU A 122 0.48 -3.36 -20.66
CA GLU A 122 -0.16 -2.04 -20.53
C GLU A 122 0.88 -0.92 -20.35
N TRP A 123 1.88 -1.15 -19.51
CA TRP A 123 2.99 -0.21 -19.32
C TRP A 123 3.80 -0.03 -20.60
N LEU A 124 4.12 -1.12 -21.30
CA LEU A 124 4.84 -1.08 -22.58
C LEU A 124 4.05 -0.28 -23.64
N GLU A 125 2.76 -0.56 -23.79
CA GLU A 125 1.89 0.16 -24.72
C GLU A 125 1.84 1.66 -24.40
N THR A 126 1.69 2.01 -23.12
CA THR A 126 1.69 3.40 -22.66
C THR A 126 3.03 4.09 -22.97
N ALA A 127 4.16 3.41 -22.72
CA ALA A 127 5.49 3.96 -22.98
C ALA A 127 5.75 4.17 -24.48
N ILE A 128 5.36 3.21 -25.34
CA ILE A 128 5.46 3.33 -26.79
C ILE A 128 4.63 4.51 -27.28
N THR A 129 3.36 4.59 -26.84
CA THR A 129 2.43 5.65 -27.24
C THR A 129 2.97 7.01 -26.84
N TYR A 130 3.39 7.16 -25.58
CA TYR A 130 3.98 8.39 -25.07
C TYR A 130 5.18 8.83 -25.90
N LYS A 131 6.11 7.91 -26.17
CA LYS A 131 7.34 8.20 -26.93
C LYS A 131 7.00 8.68 -28.35
N VAL A 132 6.15 7.94 -29.05
CA VAL A 132 5.75 8.25 -30.43
C VAL A 132 5.00 9.58 -30.52
N GLU A 133 4.09 9.86 -29.59
CA GLU A 133 3.32 11.10 -29.56
C GLU A 133 4.22 12.32 -29.29
N TRP A 134 5.13 12.22 -28.33
CA TRP A 134 6.04 13.31 -28.02
C TRP A 134 7.10 13.52 -29.10
N ASP A 135 7.65 12.46 -29.71
CA ASP A 135 8.58 12.60 -30.83
C ASP A 135 7.93 13.35 -32.00
N ARG A 136 6.66 13.04 -32.29
CA ARG A 136 5.89 13.75 -33.33
C ARG A 136 5.65 15.22 -32.97
N GLU A 137 5.31 15.50 -31.71
CA GLU A 137 5.06 16.86 -31.25
C GLU A 137 6.35 17.69 -31.22
N LEU A 138 7.47 17.13 -30.77
CA LEU A 138 8.77 17.81 -30.77
C LEU A 138 9.24 18.10 -32.21
N ALA A 139 9.13 17.14 -33.13
CA ALA A 139 9.44 17.34 -34.54
C ALA A 139 8.54 18.41 -35.19
N ARG A 140 7.28 18.51 -34.76
CA ARG A 140 6.35 19.56 -35.18
C ARG A 140 6.78 20.93 -34.64
N ARG A 141 7.15 21.03 -33.36
CA ARG A 141 7.63 22.28 -32.74
C ARG A 141 8.89 22.78 -33.42
N GLU A 142 9.83 21.88 -33.70
CA GLU A 142 11.07 22.21 -34.42
C GLU A 142 10.78 22.78 -35.80
N ARG A 143 9.90 22.12 -36.58
CA ARG A 143 9.50 22.60 -37.92
C ARG A 143 8.83 23.97 -37.92
N LEU A 144 8.11 24.30 -36.85
CA LEU A 144 7.38 25.56 -36.69
C LEU A 144 8.20 26.63 -35.96
N GLY A 145 9.40 26.31 -35.47
CA GLY A 145 10.25 27.22 -34.70
C GLY A 145 9.67 27.61 -33.33
N ILE A 146 8.87 26.74 -32.70
CA ILE A 146 8.24 26.98 -31.39
C ILE A 146 9.23 26.62 -30.29
N THR A 147 9.83 27.63 -29.63
CA THR A 147 10.85 27.47 -28.58
C THR A 147 10.41 27.91 -27.20
N ASP A 148 9.22 28.48 -27.08
CA ASP A 148 8.66 29.08 -25.86
C ASP A 148 8.01 28.06 -24.91
N LEU A 149 7.70 26.85 -25.40
CA LEU A 149 7.07 25.81 -24.60
C LEU A 149 8.10 24.95 -23.85
N PRO A 150 7.82 24.57 -22.58
CA PRO A 150 8.70 23.68 -21.84
C PRO A 150 8.74 22.29 -22.49
N ALA A 151 9.89 21.63 -22.33
CA ALA A 151 10.08 20.24 -22.72
C ALA A 151 9.14 19.32 -21.93
N PRO A 152 8.67 18.21 -22.53
CA PRO A 152 7.90 17.21 -21.81
C PRO A 152 8.71 16.56 -20.70
N LEU A 153 8.01 16.16 -19.63
CA LEU A 153 8.55 15.35 -18.54
C LEU A 153 7.69 14.08 -18.40
N PRO A 154 8.30 12.88 -18.49
CA PRO A 154 9.67 12.60 -18.93
C PRO A 154 9.92 13.00 -20.41
N HIS A 155 11.17 13.26 -20.79
CA HIS A 155 11.50 13.45 -22.20
C HIS A 155 11.38 12.11 -22.97
N PRO A 156 10.90 12.05 -24.23
CA PRO A 156 10.78 10.79 -24.96
C PRO A 156 12.08 9.97 -25.07
N ASP A 157 13.25 10.64 -25.12
CA ASP A 157 14.56 9.97 -25.12
C ASP A 157 14.89 9.25 -23.80
N GLN A 158 14.30 9.68 -22.69
CA GLN A 158 14.44 9.03 -21.39
C GLN A 158 13.63 7.73 -21.33
N VAL A 159 12.62 7.57 -22.20
CA VAL A 159 11.84 6.33 -22.30
C VAL A 159 12.64 5.28 -23.08
N LYS A 160 13.18 4.30 -22.35
CA LYS A 160 13.93 3.16 -22.89
C LYS A 160 13.01 1.95 -23.01
N ILE A 161 13.08 1.30 -24.16
CA ILE A 161 12.24 0.14 -24.48
C ILE A 161 13.16 -0.94 -25.03
N ASP A 162 13.18 -2.09 -24.36
CA ASP A 162 13.80 -3.31 -24.84
C ASP A 162 12.75 -4.14 -25.57
N MET A 163 12.91 -4.25 -26.89
CA MET A 163 11.96 -4.95 -27.77
C MET A 163 12.12 -6.48 -27.71
N GLU A 164 13.22 -7.00 -27.17
CA GLU A 164 13.42 -8.44 -27.02
C GLU A 164 12.71 -8.94 -25.75
N THR A 165 12.83 -8.19 -24.65
CA THR A 165 12.21 -8.57 -23.37
C THR A 165 10.84 -7.94 -23.13
N GLY A 166 10.44 -6.94 -23.93
CA GLY A 166 9.20 -6.17 -23.76
C GLY A 166 9.23 -5.22 -22.56
N ARG A 167 10.41 -4.91 -22.02
CA ARG A 167 10.55 -4.08 -20.82
C ARG A 167 10.71 -2.61 -21.20
N ALA A 168 9.86 -1.75 -20.64
CA ALA A 168 10.00 -0.30 -20.72
C ALA A 168 10.38 0.30 -19.36
N TRP A 169 11.30 1.28 -19.35
CA TRP A 169 11.65 2.06 -18.16
C TRP A 169 12.03 3.49 -18.53
N ILE A 170 12.06 4.36 -17.52
CA ILE A 170 12.48 5.75 -17.66
C ILE A 170 13.89 5.90 -17.07
N ASP A 171 14.77 6.49 -17.85
CA ASP A 171 16.16 6.77 -17.49
C ASP A 171 16.34 8.28 -17.29
N GLY A 172 16.54 8.70 -16.04
CA GLY A 172 16.63 10.10 -15.64
C GLY A 172 15.38 10.65 -14.93
N PRO A 173 15.32 11.97 -14.66
CA PRO A 173 14.25 12.58 -13.90
C PRO A 173 12.94 12.59 -14.71
N ALA A 174 11.91 11.94 -14.18
CA ALA A 174 10.59 11.82 -14.79
C ALA A 174 9.60 12.87 -14.25
N THR A 175 9.87 13.46 -13.09
CA THR A 175 8.99 14.45 -12.44
C THR A 175 9.68 15.79 -12.23
N LYS A 176 8.88 16.85 -12.06
CA LYS A 176 9.40 18.20 -11.78
C LYS A 176 10.20 18.25 -10.49
N GLU A 177 9.78 17.50 -9.48
CA GLU A 177 10.47 17.41 -8.19
C GLU A 177 11.83 16.74 -8.36
N GLN A 178 11.92 15.69 -9.19
CA GLN A 178 13.18 15.02 -9.49
C GLN A 178 14.14 15.93 -10.27
N VAL A 179 13.63 16.70 -11.24
CA VAL A 179 14.43 17.71 -11.96
C VAL A 179 14.98 18.74 -10.98
N ALA A 180 14.14 19.31 -10.12
CA ALA A 180 14.56 20.31 -9.14
C ALA A 180 15.60 19.75 -8.14
N GLN A 181 15.43 18.49 -7.70
CA GLN A 181 16.42 17.83 -6.85
C GLN A 181 17.76 17.68 -7.56
N LEU A 182 17.73 17.31 -8.85
CA LEU A 182 18.94 17.13 -9.65
C LEU A 182 19.65 18.47 -9.91
N GLU A 183 18.91 19.55 -10.16
CA GLU A 183 19.43 20.92 -10.26
C GLU A 183 20.15 21.35 -8.98
N VAL A 184 19.55 21.09 -7.81
CA VAL A 184 20.19 21.37 -6.51
C VAL A 184 21.48 20.59 -6.34
N LEU A 185 21.51 19.32 -6.76
CA LEU A 185 22.71 18.49 -6.68
C LEU A 185 23.81 19.00 -7.62
N TRP A 186 23.47 19.41 -8.84
CA TRP A 186 24.44 20.03 -9.76
C TRP A 186 24.97 21.37 -9.26
N ALA A 187 24.11 22.24 -8.72
CA ALA A 187 24.54 23.50 -8.13
C ALA A 187 25.53 23.27 -6.96
N ARG A 188 25.22 22.31 -6.10
CA ARG A 188 26.10 21.94 -4.98
C ARG A 188 27.43 21.33 -5.45
N ARG A 189 27.41 20.56 -6.54
CA ARG A 189 28.63 20.05 -7.17
C ARG A 189 29.53 21.18 -7.67
N GLU A 190 28.96 22.22 -8.28
CA GLU A 190 29.72 23.40 -8.71
C GLU A 190 30.35 24.15 -7.52
N GLU A 191 29.63 24.29 -6.42
CA GLU A 191 30.18 24.90 -5.19
C GLU A 191 31.40 24.14 -4.68
N TRP A 192 31.34 22.80 -4.63
CA TRP A 192 32.48 21.99 -4.21
C TRP A 192 33.64 22.00 -5.19
N LEU A 193 33.39 22.12 -6.50
CA LEU A 193 34.45 22.33 -7.49
C LEU A 193 35.19 23.65 -7.26
N ARG A 194 34.44 24.73 -6.99
CA ARG A 194 35.03 26.04 -6.65
C ARG A 194 35.80 25.97 -5.33
N GLU A 195 35.32 25.21 -4.35
CA GLU A 195 36.02 24.98 -3.09
C GLU A 195 37.34 24.24 -3.30
N VAL A 196 37.36 23.19 -4.12
CA VAL A 196 38.58 22.47 -4.51
C VAL A 196 39.58 23.43 -5.16
N GLU A 197 39.15 24.22 -6.15
CA GLU A 197 40.01 25.21 -6.80
C GLU A 197 40.56 26.26 -5.81
N CYS A 198 39.75 26.70 -4.86
CA CYS A 198 40.19 27.61 -3.80
C CYS A 198 41.24 26.97 -2.89
N LEU A 199 41.03 25.73 -2.46
CA LEU A 199 41.96 24.98 -1.61
C LEU A 199 43.29 24.72 -2.35
N GLU A 200 43.25 24.42 -3.65
CA GLU A 200 44.46 24.26 -4.48
C GLU A 200 45.25 25.57 -4.56
N ARG A 201 44.59 26.71 -4.81
CA ARG A 201 45.26 28.02 -4.81
C ARG A 201 45.85 28.40 -3.45
N LEU A 202 45.14 28.10 -2.36
CA LEU A 202 45.65 28.34 -1.00
C LEU A 202 46.87 27.45 -0.71
N LEU A 203 46.85 26.21 -1.17
CA LEU A 203 47.98 25.28 -1.03
C LEU A 203 49.23 25.77 -1.78
N GLU A 204 49.05 26.39 -2.94
CA GLU A 204 50.15 26.97 -3.74
C GLU A 204 50.76 28.23 -3.10
N ALA A 205 49.93 29.06 -2.47
CA ALA A 205 50.38 30.30 -1.83
C ALA A 205 50.98 30.11 -0.43
N GLU A 206 50.66 29.00 0.24
CA GLU A 206 51.04 28.76 1.63
C GLU A 206 52.44 28.13 1.75
N SER A 207 53.24 28.69 2.66
CA SER A 207 54.63 28.27 2.91
C SER A 207 54.80 27.48 4.21
N ASP A 208 53.87 27.62 5.16
CA ASP A 208 53.90 26.88 6.43
C ASP A 208 53.45 25.42 6.26
N GLU A 209 54.32 24.47 6.64
CA GLU A 209 54.10 23.03 6.48
C GLU A 209 52.90 22.50 7.29
N ALA A 210 52.64 23.05 8.48
CA ALA A 210 51.52 22.61 9.32
C ALA A 210 50.17 23.07 8.75
N VAL A 211 50.12 24.30 8.23
CA VAL A 211 48.92 24.86 7.57
C VAL A 211 48.67 24.14 6.24
N ARG A 212 49.74 23.90 5.47
CA ARG A 212 49.70 23.17 4.21
C ARG A 212 49.14 21.75 4.40
N ALA A 213 49.59 21.02 5.42
CA ALA A 213 49.07 19.69 5.76
C ALA A 213 47.58 19.70 6.15
N ALA A 214 47.10 20.78 6.78
CA ALA A 214 45.68 20.95 7.08
C ALA A 214 44.85 21.18 5.81
N ILE A 215 45.33 22.04 4.90
CA ILE A 215 44.70 22.29 3.59
C ILE A 215 44.63 21.00 2.75
N GLU A 216 45.70 20.20 2.71
CA GLU A 216 45.70 18.90 2.01
C GLU A 216 44.69 17.90 2.59
N LYS A 217 44.44 17.96 3.89
CA LYS A 217 43.42 17.11 4.54
C LYS A 217 42.01 17.52 4.13
N ASP A 218 41.74 18.82 4.09
CA ASP A 218 40.45 19.35 3.66
C ASP A 218 40.22 19.13 2.16
N LEU A 219 41.24 19.33 1.33
CA LEU A 219 41.21 19.01 -0.10
C LEU A 219 40.84 17.54 -0.34
N ARG A 220 41.50 16.60 0.36
CA ARG A 220 41.17 15.16 0.28
C ARG A 220 39.73 14.87 0.70
N ARG A 221 39.21 15.57 1.73
CA ARG A 221 37.83 15.41 2.19
C ARG A 221 36.84 15.91 1.14
N THR A 222 37.07 17.08 0.57
CA THR A 222 36.21 17.69 -0.45
C THR A 222 36.24 16.89 -1.75
N GLN A 223 37.41 16.44 -2.21
CA GLN A 223 37.54 15.53 -3.37
C GLN A 223 36.82 14.19 -3.15
N LYS A 224 36.92 13.59 -1.95
CA LYS A 224 36.16 12.36 -1.63
C LYS A 224 34.65 12.59 -1.68
N THR A 225 34.21 13.77 -1.25
CA THR A 225 32.81 14.16 -1.19
C THR A 225 32.25 14.43 -2.59
N LEU A 226 33.05 15.07 -3.46
CA LEU A 226 32.78 15.22 -4.89
C LEU A 226 32.69 13.87 -5.60
N ALA A 227 33.62 12.95 -5.35
CA ALA A 227 33.59 11.61 -5.94
C ALA A 227 32.33 10.79 -5.55
N ILE A 228 31.82 10.98 -4.33
CA ILE A 228 30.53 10.39 -3.92
C ILE A 228 29.39 11.01 -4.72
N MET A 229 29.41 12.32 -4.95
CA MET A 229 28.40 13.01 -5.76
C MET A 229 28.43 12.63 -7.24
N ASP A 230 29.61 12.56 -7.85
CA ASP A 230 29.75 12.13 -9.25
C ASP A 230 29.16 10.72 -9.44
N ARG A 231 29.35 9.83 -8.45
CA ARG A 231 28.73 8.50 -8.45
C ARG A 231 27.20 8.53 -8.31
N LEU A 232 26.65 9.53 -7.60
CA LEU A 232 25.21 9.69 -7.44
C LEU A 232 24.56 10.34 -8.67
N LEU A 233 25.30 11.16 -9.40
CA LEU A 233 24.82 11.86 -10.59
C LEU A 233 24.89 11.00 -11.86
N GLY A 234 25.74 9.96 -11.88
CA GLY A 234 25.76 8.93 -12.93
C GLY A 234 26.51 9.36 -14.17
#